data_AF-A0ABC8INH7-F1
#
_entry.id   AF-A0ABC8INH7-F1
#
_cell.length_a   1.000
_cell.length_b   1.000
_cell.length_c   1.000
_cell.angle_alpha   90.00
_cell.angle_beta   90.00
_cell.angle_gamma   90.00
#
_symmetry.space_group_name_H-M   'P 1'
#
loop_
_entity.id
_entity.type
_entity.pdbx_description
1 polymer ?
#
loop_
_entity_poly.entity_id
_entity_poly.type
_entity_poly.pdbx_seq_one_letter_code
_entity_poly.pdbx_strand_id
1 'polypeptide(L)'
;MYRCRKCCIIVAIEKNIVPHEPGKGEECFAWKKRSENSADRVQCSSIFVEPMKWMQTIHDGFVEEKLLCLGCNARLGYFNWAGMQCSCGAWINPAFQLQAD
;
A
#
# COMPACT_ATOMS: atom_id res chain seq x y z
N MET A 1 6.54 -11.09 -7.98
CA MET A 1 7.34 -9.92 -8.45
C MET A 1 6.38 -8.87 -8.96
N TYR A 2 6.56 -7.61 -8.55
CA TYR A 2 5.68 -6.50 -8.92
C TYR A 2 6.41 -5.59 -9.89
N ARG A 3 5.72 -5.17 -10.95
CA ARG A 3 6.28 -4.40 -12.04
C ARG A 3 5.45 -3.14 -12.26
N CYS A 4 6.10 -2.06 -12.69
CA CYS A 4 5.40 -0.89 -13.18
C CYS A 4 4.61 -1.28 -14.45
N ARG A 5 3.31 -0.95 -14.51
CA ARG A 5 2.47 -1.26 -15.68
C ARG A 5 2.93 -0.58 -16.97
N LYS A 6 3.55 0.61 -16.86
CA LYS A 6 3.88 1.43 -18.02
C LYS A 6 5.21 1.03 -18.67
N CYS A 7 6.22 0.69 -17.88
CA CYS A 7 7.57 0.37 -18.39
C CYS A 7 8.10 -1.00 -17.97
N CYS A 8 7.30 -1.82 -17.29
CA CYS A 8 7.62 -3.17 -16.85
C CYS A 8 8.84 -3.33 -15.92
N ILE A 9 9.45 -2.22 -15.46
CA ILE A 9 10.52 -2.26 -14.46
C ILE A 9 10.01 -2.87 -13.16
N ILE A 10 10.84 -3.71 -12.56
CA ILE A 10 10.57 -4.37 -11.29
C ILE A 10 10.64 -3.33 -10.18
N VAL A 11 9.55 -3.21 -9.41
CA VAL A 11 9.43 -2.22 -8.32
C VAL A 11 9.49 -2.86 -6.94
N ALA A 12 9.11 -4.13 -6.82
CA ALA A 12 9.19 -4.90 -5.59
C ALA A 12 9.22 -6.41 -5.88
N ILE A 13 9.72 -7.20 -4.93
CA ILE A 13 9.59 -8.66 -4.94
C ILE A 13 8.92 -9.15 -3.65
N GLU A 14 8.59 -10.43 -3.59
CA GLU A 14 7.77 -11.00 -2.50
C GLU A 14 8.39 -10.78 -1.12
N LYS A 15 9.71 -10.91 -0.99
CA LYS A 15 10.43 -10.63 0.26
C LYS A 15 10.32 -9.17 0.74
N ASN A 16 9.90 -8.24 -0.12
CA ASN A 16 9.69 -6.86 0.28
C ASN A 16 8.29 -6.64 0.86
N ILE A 17 7.35 -7.56 0.67
CA ILE A 17 5.97 -7.38 1.12
C ILE A 17 5.92 -7.43 2.63
N VAL A 18 5.22 -6.47 3.24
CA VAL A 18 4.84 -6.49 4.64
C VAL A 18 3.45 -7.11 4.74
N PRO A 19 3.32 -8.36 5.22
CA PRO A 19 2.01 -8.97 5.42
C PRO A 19 1.28 -8.27 6.57
N HIS A 20 -0.04 -8.21 6.47
CA HIS A 20 -0.88 -7.76 7.56
C HIS A 20 -2.18 -8.57 7.59
N GLU A 21 -2.75 -8.69 8.77
CA GLU A 21 -4.07 -9.30 8.96
C GLU A 21 -5.16 -8.23 8.76
N PRO A 22 -6.34 -8.58 8.23
CA PRO A 22 -7.47 -7.67 8.15
C PRO A 22 -7.75 -6.99 9.49
N GLY A 23 -7.86 -5.66 9.47
CA GLY A 23 -8.09 -4.90 10.69
C GLY A 23 -9.58 -4.80 10.99
N LYS A 24 -9.92 -4.60 12.27
CA LYS A 24 -11.30 -4.31 12.72
C LYS A 24 -11.82 -2.94 12.24
N GLY A 25 -11.02 -2.19 11.46
CA GLY A 25 -11.27 -0.79 11.14
C GLY A 25 -12.60 -0.54 10.41
N GLU A 26 -13.07 -1.48 9.58
CA GLU A 26 -14.38 -1.33 8.95
C GLU A 26 -15.54 -1.32 9.96
N GLU A 27 -15.42 -2.05 11.06
CA GLU A 27 -16.43 -2.14 12.12
C GLU A 27 -16.58 -0.81 12.89
N CYS A 28 -15.50 -0.05 13.05
CA CYS A 28 -15.49 1.22 13.79
C CYS A 28 -16.10 2.41 13.03
N PHE A 29 -16.22 2.33 11.70
CA PHE A 29 -16.79 3.40 10.85
C PHE A 29 -18.07 2.96 10.11
N ALA A 30 -18.71 1.88 10.56
CA ALA A 30 -19.81 1.16 9.92
C ALA A 30 -21.15 1.92 9.77
N TRP A 31 -21.18 3.24 9.93
CA TRP A 31 -22.40 4.03 9.65
C TRP A 31 -22.81 3.99 8.17
N LYS A 32 -21.91 3.62 7.23
CA LYS A 32 -22.20 3.70 5.78
C LYS A 32 -22.28 2.40 4.97
N LYS A 33 -22.19 1.20 5.54
CA LYS A 33 -22.32 -0.01 4.68
C LYS A 33 -23.08 -1.14 5.35
N ARG A 34 -24.39 -1.20 5.08
CA ARG A 34 -25.17 -2.44 5.15
C ARG A 34 -24.88 -3.24 3.89
N SER A 35 -23.99 -4.21 3.96
CA SER A 35 -24.00 -5.36 3.05
C SER A 35 -23.37 -6.53 3.77
N GLU A 36 -24.26 -7.47 4.10
CA GLU A 36 -24.10 -8.89 4.40
C GLU A 36 -22.71 -9.45 4.76
N ASN A 37 -22.67 -10.15 5.89
CA ASN A 37 -21.75 -11.23 6.25
C ASN A 37 -20.84 -11.69 5.10
N SER A 38 -19.59 -11.23 5.11
CA SER A 38 -18.51 -11.94 4.46
C SER A 38 -17.30 -11.94 5.38
N ALA A 39 -17.25 -12.95 6.26
CA ALA A 39 -15.99 -13.49 6.79
C ALA A 39 -15.16 -14.16 5.66
N ASP A 40 -15.26 -13.62 4.45
CA ASP A 40 -14.47 -13.99 3.31
C ASP A 40 -13.22 -13.11 3.33
N ARG A 41 -12.06 -13.70 3.07
CA ARG A 41 -10.77 -13.02 3.24
C ARG A 41 -10.75 -11.78 2.37
N VAL A 42 -10.95 -10.59 2.96
CA VAL A 42 -10.96 -9.32 2.23
C VAL A 42 -9.63 -9.20 1.48
N GLN A 43 -9.68 -9.39 0.15
CA GLN A 43 -8.49 -9.27 -0.68
C GLN A 43 -8.11 -7.78 -0.72
N CYS A 44 -6.87 -7.50 -0.33
CA CYS A 44 -6.35 -6.13 -0.32
C CYS A 44 -6.15 -5.65 -1.76
N SER A 45 -6.61 -4.42 -2.08
CA SER A 45 -6.45 -3.82 -3.42
C SER A 45 -5.03 -3.33 -3.70
N SER A 46 -4.12 -3.45 -2.74
CA SER A 46 -2.77 -2.93 -2.80
C SER A 46 -1.87 -3.74 -1.89
N ILE A 47 -0.59 -3.76 -2.20
CA ILE A 47 0.42 -4.35 -1.33
C ILE A 47 1.13 -3.26 -0.53
N PHE A 48 1.64 -3.64 0.63
CA PHE A 48 2.55 -2.81 1.42
C PHE A 48 3.93 -3.44 1.39
N VAL A 49 4.96 -2.61 1.34
CA VAL A 49 6.35 -3.07 1.28
C VAL A 49 7.22 -2.41 2.33
N GLU A 50 8.34 -3.03 2.68
CA GLU A 50 9.39 -2.37 3.44
C GLU A 50 9.97 -1.19 2.63
N PRO A 51 10.38 -0.09 3.30
CA PRO A 51 11.01 1.04 2.63
C PRO A 51 12.30 0.60 1.89
N MET A 52 12.34 0.76 0.57
CA MET A 52 13.50 0.38 -0.24
C MET A 52 14.41 1.57 -0.53
N LYS A 53 15.70 1.31 -0.81
CA LYS A 53 16.70 2.36 -1.09
C LYS A 53 16.27 3.38 -2.16
N TRP A 54 15.53 2.94 -3.17
CA TRP A 54 15.04 3.83 -4.22
C TRP A 54 13.84 4.69 -3.79
N MET A 55 13.13 4.31 -2.72
CA MET A 55 12.10 5.11 -2.07
C MET A 55 12.71 6.06 -1.02
N GLN A 56 13.88 5.72 -0.49
CA GLN A 56 14.62 6.55 0.48
C GLN A 56 15.19 7.83 -0.15
N THR A 57 15.16 8.01 -1.48
CA THR A 57 15.43 9.33 -2.08
C THR A 57 14.30 10.33 -1.80
N ILE A 58 13.21 9.92 -1.14
CA ILE A 58 12.10 10.80 -0.74
C ILE A 58 12.34 11.45 0.65
N HIS A 59 13.61 11.57 1.08
CA HIS A 59 14.00 12.04 2.41
C HIS A 59 14.02 13.57 2.59
N ASP A 60 13.38 14.35 1.72
CA ASP A 60 13.32 15.82 1.81
C ASP A 60 12.26 16.33 2.81
N GLY A 61 12.14 15.70 3.98
CA GLY A 61 11.23 16.15 5.05
C GLY A 61 9.74 15.86 4.83
N PHE A 62 9.39 15.09 3.79
CA PHE A 62 8.00 14.70 3.52
C PHE A 62 7.53 13.57 4.44
N VAL A 63 6.38 13.77 5.07
CA VAL A 63 5.71 12.74 5.90
C VAL A 63 4.87 11.80 5.03
N GLU A 64 4.28 12.32 3.96
CA GLU A 64 3.57 11.54 2.94
C GLU A 64 3.85 12.10 1.56
N GLU A 65 3.95 11.23 0.55
CA GLU A 65 4.08 11.65 -0.86
C GLU A 65 3.80 10.46 -1.81
N LYS A 66 3.78 10.74 -3.12
CA LYS A 66 3.61 9.74 -4.18
C LYS A 66 4.88 8.91 -4.38
N LEU A 67 4.70 7.60 -4.57
CA LEU A 67 5.75 6.72 -5.08
C LEU A 67 5.70 6.73 -6.61
N LEU A 68 6.78 7.17 -7.24
CA LEU A 68 6.91 7.26 -8.70
C LEU A 68 7.84 6.17 -9.24
N CYS A 69 7.54 5.68 -10.43
CA CYS A 69 8.40 4.70 -11.10
C CYS A 69 9.69 5.36 -11.61
N LEU A 70 10.84 4.79 -11.24
CA LEU A 70 12.16 5.26 -11.68
C LEU A 70 12.35 5.27 -13.20
N GLY A 71 11.64 4.42 -13.95
CA GLY A 71 11.81 4.32 -15.40
C GLY A 71 10.92 5.25 -16.22
N CYS A 72 9.74 5.60 -15.74
CA CYS A 72 8.73 6.30 -16.55
C CYS A 72 7.93 7.36 -15.80
N ASN A 73 8.27 7.61 -14.53
CA ASN A 73 7.63 8.55 -13.62
C ASN A 73 6.12 8.33 -13.41
N ALA A 74 5.58 7.18 -13.81
CA ALA A 74 4.20 6.82 -13.53
C ALA A 74 4.02 6.58 -12.02
N ARG A 75 2.87 7.00 -11.48
CA ARG A 75 2.53 6.76 -10.07
C ARG A 75 2.37 5.25 -9.83
N LEU A 76 3.11 4.75 -8.86
CA LEU A 76 3.03 3.36 -8.37
C LEU A 76 2.16 3.24 -7.11
N GLY A 77 2.06 4.31 -6.34
CA GLY A 77 1.29 4.35 -5.11
C GLY A 77 1.71 5.55 -4.25
N TYR A 78 1.73 5.35 -2.93
CA TYR A 78 1.96 6.39 -1.93
C TYR A 78 2.76 5.83 -0.77
N PHE A 79 3.48 6.71 -0.07
CA PHE A 79 3.97 6.39 1.27
C PHE A 79 3.42 7.39 2.29
N ASN A 80 3.32 6.95 3.53
CA ASN A 80 3.03 7.79 4.69
C ASN A 80 3.77 7.23 5.91
N TRP A 81 4.64 8.04 6.51
CA TRP A 81 5.43 7.67 7.70
C TRP A 81 4.60 7.58 8.98
N ALA A 82 3.49 8.32 9.07
CA ALA A 82 2.51 8.19 10.14
C ALA A 82 1.59 6.97 9.95
N GLY A 83 1.57 6.38 8.75
CA GLY A 83 0.85 5.17 8.41
C GLY A 83 -0.39 5.42 7.56
N MET A 84 -1.05 4.33 7.17
CA MET A 84 -2.21 4.33 6.28
C MET A 84 -3.13 3.16 6.62
N GLN A 85 -4.44 3.36 6.46
CA GLN A 85 -5.42 2.29 6.52
C GLN A 85 -5.46 1.51 5.19
N CYS A 86 -5.29 0.19 5.25
CA CYS A 86 -5.52 -0.70 4.12
C CYS A 86 -7.03 -0.87 3.86
N SER A 87 -7.41 -1.27 2.63
CA SER A 87 -8.80 -1.60 2.27
C SER A 87 -9.40 -2.73 3.10
N CYS A 88 -8.60 -3.57 3.75
CA CYS A 88 -9.05 -4.58 4.70
C CYS A 88 -9.26 -4.04 6.13
N GLY A 89 -9.13 -2.73 6.33
CA GLY A 89 -9.28 -2.07 7.63
C GLY A 89 -8.04 -2.08 8.52
N ALA A 90 -6.93 -2.72 8.12
CA ALA A 90 -5.69 -2.76 8.89
C ALA A 90 -4.96 -1.41 8.86
N TRP A 91 -4.38 -1.00 9.99
CA TRP A 91 -3.49 0.16 10.05
C TRP A 91 -2.04 -0.27 9.85
N ILE A 92 -1.39 0.26 8.80
CA ILE A 92 -0.01 -0.07 8.45
C ILE A 92 0.89 1.12 8.79
N ASN A 93 1.95 0.89 9.57
CA ASN A 93 2.94 1.91 9.91
C ASN A 93 4.37 1.31 9.95
N PRO A 94 5.36 1.93 9.27
CA PRO A 94 5.19 2.96 8.25
C PRO A 94 4.51 2.36 7.00
N ALA A 95 3.76 3.16 6.25
CA ALA A 95 3.01 2.67 5.08
C ALA A 95 3.74 3.01 3.79
N PHE A 96 4.16 2.00 3.03
CA PHE A 96 4.64 2.15 1.65
C PHE A 96 3.76 1.29 0.75
N GLN A 97 2.72 1.91 0.20
CA GLN A 97 1.67 1.26 -0.56
C GLN A 97 2.02 1.25 -2.06
N LEU A 98 1.98 0.08 -2.69
CA LEU A 98 2.00 -0.05 -4.15
C LEU A 98 0.63 -0.56 -4.62
N GLN A 99 0.03 0.16 -5.57
CA GLN A 99 -1.25 -0.22 -6.18
C GLN A 99 -1.05 -1.50 -6.99
N ALA A 100 -1.79 -2.55 -6.63
CA ALA A 100 -1.69 -3.87 -7.23
C ALA A 100 -2.91 -4.11 -8.11
N ASP A 101 -2.78 -3.74 -9.38
CA ASP A 101 -3.51 -4.34 -10.52
C ASP A 101 -2.60 -4.28 -11.75
#